data_AF-A0A5K1FLM4-F1
#
_entry.id   AF-A0A5K1FLM4-F1
#
_cell.length_a   1.000
_cell.length_b   1.000
_cell.length_c   1.000
_cell.angle_alpha   90.00
_cell.angle_beta   90.00
_cell.angle_gamma   90.00
#
_symmetry.space_group_name_H-M   'P 1'
#
loop_
_entity.id
_entity.type
_entity.pdbx_description
1 polymer ?
#
loop_
_entity_poly.entity_id
_entity_poly.type
_entity_poly.pdbx_seq_one_letter_code
_entity_poly.pdbx_strand_id
1 'polypeptide(L)'
;CPVDFEFQNYTIITSQCKGPRYLPTPCCNAFKQFACPFAAELNDLTNNCASTMFNYINLAGNYPPGLFANECRGDKYGLSCNGTTTGNSQMNNSTSGAHVAYGSSLVLLM
;
A
#
# COMPACT_ATOMS: atom_id res chain seq x y z
N CYS A 1 -11.62 -2.41 -13.86
CA CYS A 1 -10.68 -3.05 -12.93
C CYS A 1 -11.16 -4.48 -12.68
N PRO A 2 -10.32 -5.52 -12.82
CA PRO A 2 -10.72 -6.90 -12.50
C PRO A 2 -10.81 -7.17 -11.00
N VAL A 3 -10.20 -6.34 -10.15
CA VAL A 3 -10.27 -6.42 -8.69
C VAL A 3 -11.52 -5.67 -8.22
N ASP A 4 -12.32 -6.33 -7.38
CA ASP A 4 -13.46 -5.71 -6.73
C ASP A 4 -13.00 -4.99 -5.46
N PHE A 5 -12.70 -3.69 -5.60
CA PHE A 5 -12.26 -2.87 -4.48
C PHE A 5 -13.40 -2.54 -3.51
N GLU A 6 -14.67 -2.59 -3.93
CA GLU A 6 -15.81 -2.22 -3.08
C GLU A 6 -15.87 -3.05 -1.78
N PHE A 7 -15.54 -4.34 -1.87
CA PHE A 7 -15.64 -5.29 -0.76
C PHE A 7 -14.30 -5.59 -0.08
N GLN A 8 -13.26 -4.78 -0.33
CA GLN A 8 -11.96 -5.00 0.32
C GLN A 8 -11.94 -4.55 1.79
N ASN A 9 -11.00 -5.11 2.56
CA ASN A 9 -10.87 -4.77 3.98
C ASN A 9 -10.07 -3.48 4.19
N TYR A 10 -10.78 -2.35 4.24
CA TYR A 10 -10.21 -1.03 4.49
C TYR A 10 -9.75 -0.77 5.92
N THR A 11 -10.03 -1.69 6.86
CA THR A 11 -9.64 -1.54 8.27
C THR A 11 -8.13 -1.41 8.42
N ILE A 12 -7.34 -2.04 7.53
CA ILE A 12 -5.89 -1.95 7.59
C ILE A 12 -5.40 -0.49 7.43
N ILE A 13 -6.09 0.31 6.61
CA ILE A 13 -5.81 1.73 6.40
C ILE A 13 -6.44 2.56 7.53
N THR A 14 -7.74 2.39 7.77
CA THR A 14 -8.51 3.26 8.70
C THR A 14 -8.13 3.08 10.17
N SER A 15 -7.58 1.93 10.55
CA SER A 15 -7.09 1.70 11.91
C SER A 15 -5.73 2.36 12.20
N GLN A 16 -4.93 2.65 11.17
CA GLN A 16 -3.55 3.16 11.30
C GLN A 16 -3.41 4.61 10.84
N CYS A 17 -4.09 4.98 9.75
CA CYS A 17 -4.06 6.33 9.20
C CYS A 17 -5.27 7.13 9.72
N LYS A 18 -5.09 7.87 10.82
CA LYS A 18 -6.18 8.60 11.48
C LYS A 18 -6.00 10.11 11.38
N GLY A 19 -7.12 10.81 11.16
CA GLY A 19 -7.19 12.27 11.26
C GLY A 19 -7.28 12.75 12.71
N PRO A 20 -7.19 14.08 12.96
CA PRO A 20 -7.08 15.15 11.96
C PRO A 20 -5.66 15.35 11.41
N ARG A 21 -4.64 14.77 12.06
CA ARG A 21 -3.24 14.82 11.61
C ARG A 21 -2.83 13.47 11.05
N TYR A 22 -2.93 13.32 9.73
CA TYR A 22 -2.45 12.15 9.03
C TYR A 22 -0.92 12.14 9.06
N LEU A 23 -0.35 11.17 9.76
CA LEU A 23 1.10 11.03 9.85
C LEU A 23 1.61 10.19 8.67
N PRO A 24 2.65 10.63 7.94
CA PRO A 24 3.09 9.95 6.73
C PRO A 24 3.48 8.49 6.98
N THR A 25 4.29 8.20 8.00
CA THR A 25 4.77 6.85 8.27
C THR A 25 3.65 5.80 8.46
N PRO A 26 2.69 5.96 9.41
CA PRO A 26 1.62 4.98 9.58
C PRO A 26 0.67 4.94 8.38
N CYS A 27 0.37 6.09 7.75
CA CYS A 27 -0.50 6.13 6.57
C CYS A 27 0.11 5.38 5.38
N CYS A 28 1.39 5.57 5.11
CA CYS A 28 2.06 4.94 3.99
C CYS A 28 2.36 3.47 4.23
N ASN A 29 2.65 3.08 5.47
CA ASN A 29 2.81 1.66 5.80
C ASN A 29 1.50 0.90 5.65
N ALA A 30 0.39 1.47 6.14
CA ALA A 30 -0.93 0.87 6.00
C ALA A 30 -1.38 0.82 4.54
N PHE A 31 -1.14 1.90 3.78
CA PHE A 31 -1.43 1.96 2.35
C PHE A 31 -0.65 0.88 1.58
N LYS A 32 0.65 0.72 1.83
CA LYS A 32 1.45 -0.35 1.20
C LYS A 32 0.88 -1.72 1.52
N GLN A 33 0.57 -2.01 2.79
CA GLN A 33 0.01 -3.31 3.18
C GLN A 33 -1.29 -3.63 2.44
N PHE A 34 -2.12 -2.62 2.17
CA PHE A 34 -3.35 -2.76 1.41
C PHE A 34 -3.11 -2.90 -0.10
N ALA A 35 -2.28 -2.04 -0.69
CA ALA A 35 -2.16 -1.88 -2.14
C ALA A 35 -1.19 -2.87 -2.78
N CYS A 36 -0.15 -3.30 -2.05
CA CYS A 36 0.89 -4.16 -2.60
C CYS A 36 0.43 -5.53 -3.13
N PRO A 37 -0.56 -6.20 -2.53
CA PRO A 37 -1.15 -7.41 -3.13
C PRO A 37 -1.76 -7.21 -4.52
N PHE A 38 -2.11 -5.97 -4.89
CA PHE A 38 -2.76 -5.61 -6.15
C PHE A 38 -1.84 -4.76 -7.05
N ALA A 39 -0.53 -4.75 -6.80
CA ALA A 39 0.40 -3.85 -7.48
C ALA A 39 0.43 -4.06 -9.00
N ALA A 40 0.22 -5.29 -9.50
CA ALA A 40 0.20 -5.56 -10.93
C ALA A 40 -0.98 -4.86 -11.62
N GLU A 41 -2.18 -4.97 -11.03
CA GLU A 41 -3.41 -4.37 -11.54
C GLU A 41 -3.42 -2.85 -11.36
N LEU A 42 -2.84 -2.36 -10.26
CA LEU A 42 -2.71 -0.93 -9.98
C LEU A 42 -1.71 -0.23 -10.91
N ASN A 43 -0.66 -0.94 -11.34
CA ASN A 43 0.34 -0.41 -12.29
C ASN A 43 -0.07 -0.54 -13.75
N ASP A 44 -1.13 -1.28 -14.04
CA ASP A 44 -1.64 -1.43 -15.40
C ASP A 44 -2.43 -0.17 -15.81
N LEU A 45 -1.75 0.72 -16.55
CA LEU A 45 -2.30 1.97 -17.06
C LEU A 45 -3.44 1.79 -18.09
N THR A 46 -3.72 0.57 -18.53
CA THR A 46 -4.84 0.28 -19.44
C THR A 46 -6.18 0.10 -18.71
N ASN A 47 -6.15 0.02 -17.38
CA ASN A 47 -7.33 -0.13 -16.55
C ASN A 47 -7.52 1.06 -15.58
N ASN A 48 -8.62 1.05 -14.84
CA ASN A 48 -8.98 2.11 -13.88
C ASN A 48 -8.80 1.69 -12.40
N CYS A 49 -8.04 0.64 -12.10
CA CYS A 49 -7.89 0.08 -10.75
C CYS A 49 -7.36 1.10 -9.76
N ALA A 50 -6.34 1.89 -10.10
CA ALA A 50 -5.79 2.90 -9.21
C ALA A 50 -6.84 3.94 -8.79
N SER A 51 -7.60 4.49 -9.76
CA SER A 51 -8.66 5.46 -9.49
C SER A 51 -9.80 4.86 -8.67
N THR A 52 -10.23 3.63 -8.99
CA THR A 52 -11.27 2.92 -8.23
C THR A 52 -10.82 2.66 -6.80
N MET A 53 -9.60 2.16 -6.60
CA MET A 53 -9.02 1.92 -5.29
C MET A 53 -9.00 3.18 -4.43
N PHE A 54 -8.45 4.29 -4.95
CA PHE A 54 -8.40 5.55 -4.20
C PHE A 54 -9.78 6.09 -3.86
N ASN A 55 -10.78 5.93 -4.73
CA ASN A 55 -12.15 6.34 -4.44
C ASN A 55 -12.69 5.62 -3.20
N TYR A 56 -12.60 4.29 -3.15
CA TYR A 56 -13.09 3.53 -2.00
C TYR A 56 -12.25 3.73 -0.72
N ILE A 57 -10.92 3.90 -0.83
CA ILE A 57 -10.08 4.28 0.31
C ILE A 57 -10.58 5.61 0.91
N ASN A 58 -10.79 6.61 0.05
CA ASN A 58 -11.23 7.93 0.49
C ASN A 58 -12.61 7.88 1.13
N LEU A 59 -13.55 7.12 0.56
CA LEU A 59 -14.89 6.92 1.13
C LEU A 59 -14.85 6.18 2.48
N ALA A 60 -14.04 5.13 2.60
CA ALA A 60 -13.97 4.31 3.81
C ALA A 60 -13.37 5.05 5.02
N GLY A 61 -12.37 5.90 4.80
CA GLY A 61 -11.69 6.66 5.86
C GLY A 61 -12.03 8.14 5.92
N ASN A 62 -12.92 8.62 5.04
CA ASN A 62 -13.21 10.03 4.83
C ASN A 62 -11.93 10.87 4.59
N TYR A 63 -11.01 10.33 3.79
CA TYR A 63 -9.70 10.96 3.53
C TYR A 63 -9.81 12.08 2.48
N PRO A 64 -9.03 13.15 2.62
CA PRO A 64 -8.95 14.18 1.59
C PRO A 64 -8.31 13.63 0.30
N PRO A 65 -8.79 14.07 -0.89
CA PRO A 65 -8.18 13.68 -2.16
C PRO A 65 -6.68 13.98 -2.20
N GLY A 66 -5.89 13.03 -2.68
CA GLY A 66 -4.44 13.18 -2.81
C GLY A 66 -3.64 12.99 -1.52
N LEU A 67 -4.26 12.62 -0.38
CA LEU A 67 -3.55 12.37 0.87
C LEU A 67 -2.38 11.40 0.68
N PHE A 68 -2.65 10.21 0.15
CA PHE A 68 -1.63 9.17 0.01
C PHE A 68 -0.58 9.53 -1.05
N ALA A 69 -0.94 10.22 -2.13
CA ALA A 69 0.02 10.71 -3.12
C ALA A 69 0.98 11.77 -2.52
N ASN A 70 0.48 12.60 -1.60
CA ASN A 70 1.28 13.64 -0.95
C ASN A 70 2.17 13.09 0.16
N GLU A 71 1.61 12.22 1.00
CA GLU A 71 2.31 11.65 2.17
C GLU A 71 3.26 10.51 1.78
N CYS A 72 2.91 9.70 0.77
CA CYS A 72 3.62 8.48 0.42
C CYS A 72 4.50 8.66 -0.81
N ARG A 73 5.55 9.45 -0.63
CA ARG A 73 6.58 9.63 -1.66
C ARG A 73 7.54 8.45 -1.63
N GLY A 74 7.48 7.64 -2.69
CA GLY A 74 8.47 6.62 -2.98
C GLY A 74 9.78 7.19 -3.48
N ASP A 75 10.62 6.33 -4.04
CA ASP A 75 11.81 6.76 -4.78
C ASP A 75 11.47 6.99 -6.26
N LYS A 76 12.50 7.18 -7.10
CA LYS A 76 12.35 7.41 -8.55
C LYS A 76 11.65 6.27 -9.31
N TYR A 77 11.49 5.10 -8.69
CA TYR A 77 10.79 3.95 -9.26
C TYR A 77 9.35 3.82 -8.76
N GLY A 78 8.94 4.64 -7.78
CA GLY A 78 7.65 4.60 -7.12
C GLY A 78 7.76 4.11 -5.68
N LEU A 79 6.66 3.67 -5.09
CA LEU A 79 6.65 3.19 -3.70
C LEU A 79 6.90 1.70 -3.63
N SER A 80 8.04 1.33 -3.06
CA SER A 80 8.43 -0.06 -2.90
C SER A 80 7.48 -0.84 -1.98
N CYS A 81 7.03 -2.00 -2.45
CA CYS A 81 6.28 -2.96 -1.66
C CYS A 81 7.15 -3.85 -0.76
N ASN A 82 8.47 -3.63 -0.77
CA ASN A 82 9.38 -4.40 0.07
C ASN A 82 9.13 -4.04 1.56
N GLY A 83 8.71 -5.02 2.36
CA GLY A 83 8.40 -4.87 3.79
C GLY A 83 6.92 -5.01 4.17
N THR A 84 6.01 -5.33 3.25
CA THR A 84 4.62 -5.68 3.59
C THR A 84 4.48 -7.17 3.88
N THR A 85 5.10 -7.63 4.97
CA THR A 85 4.84 -8.99 5.46
C THR A 85 3.47 -9.00 6.14
N THR A 86 2.42 -9.41 5.42
CA THR A 86 1.30 -10.12 6.05
C THR A 86 1.17 -11.47 5.35
N GLY A 87 1.95 -12.40 5.88
CA GLY A 87 2.14 -13.76 5.40
C GLY A 87 3.38 -14.30 6.11
N ASN A 88 3.25 -14.60 7.41
CA ASN A 88 4.25 -15.26 8.26
C ASN A 88 5.72 -15.01 7.91
N SER A 89 6.32 -13.96 8.47
CA SER A 89 7.74 -14.00 8.82
C SER A 89 7.97 -13.04 9.98
N GLN A 90 8.18 -13.64 11.16
CA GLN A 90 8.65 -12.97 12.35
C GLN A 90 9.92 -12.18 12.02
N MET A 91 9.93 -10.89 12.32
CA MET A 91 11.18 -10.15 12.40
C MET A 91 11.74 -10.40 13.81
N ASN A 92 12.57 -11.42 13.98
CA ASN A 92 13.49 -11.46 15.12
C ASN A 92 14.86 -10.92 14.67
N ASN A 93 15.40 -10.06 15.53
CA ASN A 93 16.68 -9.40 15.33
C ASN A 93 17.83 -10.39 15.46
N SER A 94 18.87 -10.16 14.67
CA SER A 94 20.24 -10.67 14.76
C SER A 94 20.55 -12.10 14.27
N THR A 95 21.65 -12.10 13.51
CA THR A 95 22.62 -13.17 13.21
C THR A 95 22.28 -14.23 12.15
N SER A 96 23.05 -14.12 11.06
CA SER A 96 23.55 -15.20 10.19
C SER A 96 22.56 -15.96 9.31
N GLY A 97 22.70 -15.75 8.00
CA GLY A 97 22.16 -16.65 6.96
C GLY A 97 21.53 -15.88 5.81
N ALA A 98 22.24 -15.77 4.70
CA ALA A 98 21.74 -15.20 3.46
C ALA A 98 20.51 -15.98 2.97
N HIS A 99 19.31 -15.45 3.25
CA HIS A 99 18.09 -15.84 2.58
C HIS A 99 17.82 -14.78 1.51
N VAL A 100 18.18 -15.13 0.28
CA VAL A 100 17.81 -14.37 -0.92
C VAL A 100 16.31 -14.58 -1.10
N ALA A 101 15.51 -13.74 -0.45
CA ALA A 101 14.11 -13.60 -0.79
C ALA A 101 14.06 -12.91 -2.16
N TYR A 102 13.81 -13.68 -3.21
CA TYR A 102 13.39 -13.16 -4.51
C TYR A 102 11.97 -12.62 -4.37
N GLY A 103 11.82 -11.53 -3.61
CA GLY A 103 10.65 -10.67 -3.73
C GLY A 103 10.80 -9.95 -5.05
N SER A 104 10.05 -10.37 -6.07
CA SER A 104 9.81 -9.52 -7.24
C SER A 104 9.44 -8.15 -6.68
N SER A 105 10.34 -7.18 -6.84
CA SER A 105 10.19 -5.85 -6.27
C SER A 105 9.09 -5.15 -7.05
N LEU A 106 7.85 -5.45 -6.68
CA LEU A 106 6.68 -4.76 -7.16
C LEU A 106 6.70 -3.36 -6.55
N VAL A 107 6.58 -2.37 -7.40
CA VAL A 107 6.65 -0.96 -7.01
C VAL A 107 5.32 -0.33 -7.42
N LEU A 108 4.68 0.40 -6.52
CA LEU A 108 3.46 1.15 -6.84
C LEU A 108 3.84 2.44 -7.56
N LEU A 109 3.41 2.56 -8.81
CA LEU A 109 3.50 3.78 -9.60
C LEU A 109 2.30 4.66 -9.22
N MET A 110 2.53 5.76 -8.53
CA MET A 110 1.50 6.73 -8.14
C MET A 110 1.90 8.16 -8.43
#